data_AF-A0A524FAG2-F1
#
_entry.id   AF-A0A524FAG2-F1
#
_cell.length_a   1.000
_cell.length_b   1.000
_cell.length_c   1.000
_cell.angle_alpha   90.00
_cell.angle_beta   90.00
_cell.angle_gamma   90.00
#
_symmetry.space_group_name_H-M   'P 1'
#
loop_
_entity.id
_entity.type
_entity.pdbx_description
1 polymer ?
#
loop_
_entity_poly.entity_id
_entity_poly.type
_entity_poly.pdbx_seq_one_letter_code
_entity_poly.pdbx_strand_id
1 'polypeptide(L)'
;MIHDFIIIKDGLPLLVKNFSNPSNTFCNGDSLILVSGFFAALNSFSDSFEDLGTISELKLSNNELKLSFLKENTIPNLIYLATYDEYSKGVNVQRVLRKISKTFLTKFNISQVLNWSGRRNEFESFEEILKKFHKEELEETDSKFKERVVDLFKSVEEKLNEEKDLKALKNERKPVQDLPIYCSKVPNYDYSQKINPKHYLTGELSQNVYNHIDGTKSIGEISEKLEAQHEKVYNICKNLIKLGFIKLL
;
A
#
# COMPACT_ATOMS: atom_id res chain seq x y z
N MET A 1 -15.61 -7.25 17.53
CA MET A 1 -16.55 -7.45 16.44
C MET A 1 -16.69 -6.15 15.68
N ILE A 2 -16.75 -6.24 14.35
CA ILE A 2 -17.06 -5.09 13.52
C ILE A 2 -18.54 -4.71 13.68
N HIS A 3 -18.80 -3.43 13.93
CA HIS A 3 -20.14 -2.89 14.16
C HIS A 3 -20.71 -2.22 12.91
N ASP A 4 -19.93 -1.37 12.25
CA ASP A 4 -20.35 -0.60 11.08
C ASP A 4 -19.26 -0.61 10.00
N PHE A 5 -19.68 -0.67 8.73
CA PHE A 5 -18.84 -0.34 7.57
C PHE A 5 -19.37 0.93 6.90
N ILE A 6 -18.47 1.86 6.57
CA ILE A 6 -18.82 3.09 5.86
C ILE A 6 -17.84 3.30 4.70
N ILE A 7 -18.36 3.64 3.53
CA ILE A 7 -17.57 4.10 2.39
C ILE A 7 -17.93 5.57 2.17
N ILE A 8 -16.94 6.44 2.19
CA ILE A 8 -17.09 7.89 2.01
C ILE A 8 -16.39 8.31 0.73
N LYS A 9 -17.06 9.08 -0.12
CA LYS A 9 -16.47 9.74 -1.29
C LYS A 9 -16.77 11.23 -1.23
N ASP A 10 -15.74 12.07 -1.37
CA ASP A 10 -15.85 13.53 -1.33
C ASP A 10 -16.56 14.06 -0.08
N GLY A 11 -16.35 13.40 1.06
CA GLY A 11 -17.01 13.79 2.31
C GLY A 11 -18.51 13.50 2.33
N LEU A 12 -19.01 12.61 1.47
CA LEU A 12 -20.38 12.10 1.51
C LEU A 12 -20.40 10.57 1.69
N PRO A 13 -21.32 10.04 2.53
CA PRO A 13 -21.47 8.60 2.68
C PRO A 13 -22.02 8.01 1.39
N LEU A 14 -21.18 7.24 0.72
CA LEU A 14 -21.51 6.49 -0.49
C LEU A 14 -22.25 5.22 -0.13
N LEU A 15 -21.80 4.52 0.91
CA LEU A 15 -22.43 3.30 1.41
C LEU A 15 -22.26 3.21 2.93
N VAL A 16 -23.31 2.78 3.62
CA VAL A 16 -23.30 2.57 5.08
C VAL A 16 -23.94 1.23 5.38
N LYS A 17 -23.26 0.38 6.14
CA LYS A 17 -23.82 -0.89 6.61
C LYS A 17 -23.59 -1.07 8.09
N ASN A 18 -24.69 -1.22 8.81
CA ASN A 18 -24.70 -1.42 10.26
C ASN A 18 -25.03 -2.88 10.58
N PHE A 19 -24.24 -3.47 11.47
CA PHE A 19 -24.40 -4.86 11.95
C PHE A 19 -24.82 -4.93 13.43
N SER A 20 -24.92 -3.78 14.08
CA SER A 20 -25.18 -3.67 15.53
C SER A 20 -26.54 -3.09 15.83
N ASN A 21 -27.04 -3.35 17.05
CA ASN A 21 -28.28 -2.75 17.52
C ASN A 21 -28.18 -1.22 17.55
N PRO A 22 -29.28 -0.51 17.22
CA PRO A 22 -29.29 0.94 16.94
C PRO A 22 -28.81 1.82 18.11
N SER A 23 -28.83 1.32 19.35
CA SER A 23 -28.43 2.08 20.55
C SER A 23 -26.94 2.43 20.63
N ASN A 24 -26.06 1.68 19.94
CA ASN A 24 -24.59 1.85 20.01
C ASN A 24 -23.96 2.23 18.66
N THR A 25 -24.74 2.79 17.73
CA THR A 25 -24.29 2.98 16.35
C THR A 25 -23.60 4.30 16.10
N PHE A 26 -22.50 4.25 15.35
CA PHE A 26 -21.78 5.40 14.82
C PHE A 26 -22.53 6.06 13.65
N CYS A 27 -23.62 5.42 13.18
CA CYS A 27 -24.37 5.73 11.97
C CYS A 27 -25.72 6.41 12.22
N ASN A 28 -25.99 6.90 13.43
CA ASN A 28 -27.06 7.87 13.63
C ASN A 28 -26.77 9.11 12.76
N GLY A 29 -27.80 9.67 12.13
CA GLY A 29 -27.65 10.69 11.07
C GLY A 29 -26.71 11.85 11.43
N ASP A 30 -26.78 12.32 12.66
CA ASP A 30 -25.92 13.41 13.17
C ASP A 30 -24.46 12.97 13.32
N SER A 31 -24.22 11.75 13.81
CA SER A 31 -22.87 11.16 13.92
C SER A 31 -22.26 10.91 12.54
N LEU A 32 -23.06 10.44 11.57
CA LEU A 32 -22.58 10.23 10.20
C LEU A 32 -22.17 11.54 9.53
N ILE A 33 -22.92 12.62 9.73
CA ILE A 33 -22.59 13.96 9.22
C ILE A 33 -21.30 14.48 9.87
N LEU A 34 -21.15 14.33 11.19
CA LEU A 34 -19.94 14.71 11.92
C LEU A 34 -18.71 13.92 11.44
N VAL A 35 -18.86 12.63 11.18
CA VAL A 35 -17.80 11.76 10.66
C VAL A 35 -17.45 12.14 9.23
N SER A 36 -18.45 12.39 8.39
CA SER A 36 -18.25 12.87 7.02
C SER A 36 -17.50 14.19 7.00
N GLY A 37 -17.90 15.14 7.86
CA GLY A 37 -17.21 16.42 8.02
C GLY A 37 -15.81 16.28 8.58
N PHE A 38 -15.61 15.40 9.57
CA PHE A 38 -14.31 15.11 10.16
C PHE A 38 -13.35 14.50 9.14
N PHE A 39 -13.78 13.53 8.35
CA PHE A 39 -12.93 12.91 7.32
C PHE A 39 -12.76 13.77 6.08
N ALA A 40 -13.74 14.60 5.72
CA ALA A 40 -13.57 15.63 4.70
C ALA A 40 -12.51 16.64 5.12
N ALA A 41 -12.57 17.11 6.38
CA ALA A 41 -11.55 17.97 6.97
C ALA A 41 -10.21 17.25 7.02
N LEU A 42 -10.15 16.03 7.56
CA LEU A 42 -8.91 15.24 7.66
C LEU A 42 -8.30 14.96 6.29
N ASN A 43 -9.09 14.69 5.24
CA ASN A 43 -8.57 14.59 3.87
C ASN A 43 -8.07 15.92 3.34
N SER A 44 -8.79 17.02 3.57
CA SER A 44 -8.34 18.37 3.20
C SER A 44 -7.06 18.78 3.94
N PHE A 45 -6.84 18.26 5.16
CA PHE A 45 -5.63 18.46 5.94
C PHE A 45 -4.54 17.41 5.63
N SER A 46 -4.89 16.25 5.05
CA SER A 46 -3.96 15.16 4.72
C SER A 46 -2.93 15.56 3.67
N ASP A 47 -3.25 16.53 2.81
CA ASP A 47 -2.29 17.12 1.87
C ASP A 47 -1.21 17.96 2.60
N SER A 48 -1.46 18.33 3.87
CA SER A 48 -0.54 19.06 4.75
C SER A 48 0.23 18.14 5.71
N PHE A 49 -0.12 16.85 5.78
CA PHE A 49 0.47 15.85 6.67
C PHE A 49 0.76 14.57 5.88
N GLU A 50 1.85 14.56 5.12
CA GLU A 50 2.40 13.35 4.46
C GLU A 50 2.72 12.21 5.46
N ASP A 51 2.77 12.50 6.77
CA ASP A 51 3.15 11.56 7.85
C ASP A 51 1.98 10.86 8.57
N LEU A 52 0.74 10.98 8.09
CA LEU A 52 -0.39 10.21 8.66
C LEU A 52 -0.36 8.70 8.34
N GLY A 53 0.69 8.23 7.64
CA GLY A 53 0.88 6.83 7.24
C GLY A 53 0.89 5.79 8.37
N THR A 54 0.75 6.21 9.64
CA THR A 54 0.74 5.33 10.81
C THR A 54 -0.56 5.34 11.62
N ILE A 55 -1.44 6.33 11.45
CA ILE A 55 -2.70 6.37 12.21
C ILE A 55 -3.74 5.57 11.43
N SER A 56 -3.86 4.29 11.74
CA SER A 56 -4.86 3.39 11.15
C SER A 56 -6.06 3.15 12.07
N GLU A 57 -6.01 3.70 13.28
CA GLU A 57 -7.00 3.51 14.34
C GLU A 57 -7.21 4.83 15.11
N LEU A 58 -8.48 5.19 15.32
CA LEU A 58 -8.90 6.27 16.21
C LEU A 58 -9.75 5.67 17.33
N LYS A 59 -9.39 5.92 18.58
CA LYS A 59 -10.23 5.54 19.73
C LYS A 59 -11.27 6.63 19.95
N LEU A 60 -12.54 6.26 19.93
CA LEU A 60 -13.64 7.20 20.13
C LEU A 60 -13.81 7.46 21.62
N SER A 61 -13.88 8.73 22.02
CA SER A 61 -14.15 9.10 23.41
C SER A 61 -15.55 8.66 23.80
N ASN A 62 -15.66 8.01 24.96
CA ASN A 62 -16.87 7.53 25.64
C ASN A 62 -17.41 6.14 25.29
N ASN A 63 -16.87 5.44 24.29
CA ASN A 63 -17.29 4.07 23.96
C ASN A 63 -16.08 3.11 23.85
N GLU A 64 -16.29 1.81 24.02
CA GLU A 64 -15.26 0.77 23.76
C GLU A 64 -14.94 0.58 22.27
N LEU A 65 -15.64 1.33 21.41
CA LEU A 65 -15.50 1.30 19.97
C LEU A 65 -14.23 2.01 19.49
N LYS A 66 -13.55 1.33 18.58
CA LYS A 66 -12.41 1.80 17.80
C LYS A 66 -12.86 2.01 16.37
N LEU A 67 -12.24 2.96 15.70
CA LEU A 67 -12.49 3.29 14.30
C LEU A 67 -11.23 3.01 13.49
N SER A 68 -11.32 2.12 12.51
CA SER A 68 -10.26 1.89 11.54
C SER A 68 -10.62 2.52 10.20
N PHE A 69 -9.62 3.05 9.50
CA PHE A 69 -9.83 3.65 8.18
C PHE A 69 -8.74 3.26 7.17
N LEU A 70 -9.13 3.25 5.90
CA LEU A 70 -8.28 2.98 4.76
C LEU A 70 -8.56 4.02 3.66
N LYS A 71 -7.58 4.86 3.35
CA LYS A 71 -7.62 5.80 2.24
C LYS A 71 -7.32 5.06 0.93
N GLU A 72 -8.13 5.29 -0.10
CA GLU A 72 -7.82 4.81 -1.45
C GLU A 72 -6.84 5.76 -2.14
N ASN A 73 -5.80 5.21 -2.75
CA ASN A 73 -4.77 6.02 -3.41
C ASN A 73 -5.10 6.30 -4.88
N THR A 74 -5.92 5.44 -5.49
CA THR A 74 -6.27 5.53 -6.91
C THR A 74 -7.43 6.48 -7.20
N ILE A 75 -8.31 6.69 -6.21
CA ILE A 75 -9.49 7.54 -6.31
C ILE A 75 -9.40 8.63 -5.24
N PRO A 76 -9.39 9.92 -5.63
CA PRO A 76 -9.29 11.01 -4.67
C PRO A 76 -10.51 11.02 -3.74
N ASN A 77 -10.25 11.33 -2.48
CA ASN A 77 -11.25 11.48 -1.41
C ASN A 77 -12.16 10.26 -1.19
N LEU A 78 -11.72 9.05 -1.57
CA LEU A 78 -12.40 7.81 -1.24
C LEU A 78 -11.78 7.17 0.00
N ILE A 79 -12.60 6.96 1.03
CA ILE A 79 -12.17 6.34 2.30
C ILE A 79 -13.12 5.20 2.64
N TYR A 80 -12.53 4.10 3.11
CA TYR A 80 -13.24 2.98 3.72
C TYR A 80 -13.05 3.03 5.23
N LEU A 81 -14.13 2.89 5.99
CA LEU A 81 -14.16 2.96 7.45
C LEU A 81 -14.79 1.70 8.02
N ALA A 82 -14.31 1.28 9.19
CA ALA A 82 -14.94 0.25 10.00
C ALA A 82 -14.87 0.61 11.49
N THR A 83 -15.99 0.51 12.19
CA THR A 83 -16.02 0.58 13.66
C THR A 83 -15.98 -0.84 14.24
N TYR A 84 -15.27 -1.03 15.34
CA TYR A 84 -15.13 -2.35 15.97
C TYR A 84 -14.84 -2.23 17.47
N ASP A 85 -15.29 -3.21 18.25
CA ASP A 85 -14.98 -3.32 19.68
C ASP A 85 -13.66 -4.09 19.94
N GLU A 86 -13.37 -4.35 21.21
CA GLU A 86 -12.20 -5.09 21.68
C GLU A 86 -12.13 -6.57 21.26
N TYR A 87 -13.23 -7.20 20.86
CA TYR A 87 -13.23 -8.58 20.38
C TYR A 87 -12.58 -8.73 18.99
N SER A 88 -12.41 -7.62 18.24
CA SER A 88 -11.69 -7.62 16.95
C SER A 88 -10.32 -6.97 17.07
N LYS A 89 -9.31 -7.58 16.45
CA LYS A 89 -7.97 -6.99 16.33
C LYS A 89 -7.94 -6.03 15.14
N GLY A 90 -7.44 -4.81 15.33
CA GLY A 90 -7.43 -3.81 14.27
C GLY A 90 -6.63 -4.22 13.02
N VAL A 91 -5.58 -5.04 13.16
CA VAL A 91 -4.88 -5.67 12.02
C VAL A 91 -5.79 -6.57 11.16
N ASN A 92 -6.75 -7.28 11.77
CA ASN A 92 -7.73 -8.08 11.03
C ASN A 92 -8.76 -7.17 10.35
N VAL A 93 -9.23 -6.14 11.05
CA VAL A 93 -10.16 -5.14 10.50
C VAL A 93 -9.54 -4.41 9.30
N GLN A 94 -8.28 -3.99 9.39
CA GLN A 94 -7.52 -3.40 8.28
C GLN A 94 -7.39 -4.37 7.10
N ARG A 95 -7.16 -5.66 7.35
CA ARG A 95 -7.15 -6.67 6.28
C ARG A 95 -8.51 -6.77 5.60
N VAL A 96 -9.59 -6.77 6.37
CA VAL A 96 -10.97 -6.77 5.84
C VAL A 96 -11.22 -5.52 5.00
N LEU A 97 -10.85 -4.33 5.48
CA LEU A 97 -10.94 -3.08 4.71
C LEU A 97 -10.17 -3.15 3.38
N ARG A 98 -8.97 -3.74 3.35
CA ARG A 98 -8.22 -3.96 2.10
C ARG A 98 -8.91 -4.93 1.15
N LYS A 99 -9.51 -6.01 1.66
CA LYS A 99 -10.33 -6.95 0.85
C LYS A 99 -11.55 -6.22 0.27
N ILE A 100 -12.22 -5.40 1.09
CA ILE A 100 -13.37 -4.59 0.71
C ILE A 100 -12.99 -3.60 -0.40
N SER A 101 -11.93 -2.79 -0.22
CA SER A 101 -11.46 -1.84 -1.24
C SER A 101 -11.23 -2.51 -2.59
N LYS A 102 -10.44 -3.60 -2.62
CA LYS A 102 -10.16 -4.34 -3.86
C LYS A 102 -11.42 -4.89 -4.52
N THR A 103 -12.32 -5.47 -3.72
CA THR A 103 -13.56 -6.06 -4.23
C THR A 103 -14.52 -4.98 -4.75
N PHE A 104 -14.59 -3.84 -4.05
CA PHE A 104 -15.40 -2.69 -4.44
C PHE A 104 -14.95 -2.15 -5.80
N LEU A 105 -13.65 -1.91 -5.98
CA LEU A 105 -13.08 -1.41 -7.24
C LEU A 105 -13.07 -2.44 -8.38
N THR A 106 -13.18 -3.73 -8.06
CA THR A 106 -13.38 -4.78 -9.06
C THR A 106 -14.82 -4.82 -9.54
N LYS A 107 -15.79 -4.61 -8.63
CA LYS A 107 -17.22 -4.66 -8.94
C LYS A 107 -17.73 -3.37 -9.58
N PHE A 108 -17.24 -2.22 -9.13
CA PHE A 108 -17.57 -0.90 -9.67
C PHE A 108 -16.32 -0.30 -10.27
N ASN A 109 -16.39 0.05 -11.56
CA ASN A 109 -15.23 0.60 -12.24
C ASN A 109 -14.88 1.99 -11.66
N ILE A 110 -13.62 2.39 -11.81
CA ILE A 110 -13.11 3.66 -11.27
C ILE A 110 -13.94 4.84 -11.77
N SER A 111 -14.34 4.84 -13.05
CA SER A 111 -15.13 5.92 -13.65
C SER A 111 -16.52 6.07 -13.04
N GLN A 112 -17.17 4.98 -12.64
CA GLN A 112 -18.47 4.99 -11.94
C GLN A 112 -18.33 5.66 -10.58
N VAL A 113 -17.27 5.34 -9.85
CA VAL A 113 -17.03 5.92 -8.53
C VAL A 113 -16.61 7.39 -8.63
N LEU A 114 -15.83 7.76 -9.65
CA LEU A 114 -15.41 9.15 -9.91
C LEU A 114 -16.58 10.05 -10.32
N ASN A 115 -17.48 9.53 -11.17
CA ASN A 115 -18.64 10.28 -11.67
C ASN A 115 -19.88 10.14 -10.78
N TRP A 116 -19.72 9.62 -9.57
CA TRP A 116 -20.83 9.44 -8.65
C TRP A 116 -21.46 10.79 -8.31
N SER A 117 -22.78 10.89 -8.49
CA SER A 117 -23.56 12.12 -8.33
C SER A 117 -24.25 12.25 -6.97
N GLY A 118 -23.86 11.44 -5.97
CA GLY A 118 -24.46 11.45 -4.64
C GLY A 118 -25.68 10.52 -4.45
N ARG A 119 -26.04 9.74 -5.47
CA ARG A 119 -27.15 8.78 -5.40
C ARG A 119 -26.76 7.57 -4.54
N ARG A 120 -27.40 7.40 -3.37
CA ARG A 120 -27.06 6.35 -2.39
C ARG A 120 -27.29 4.93 -2.90
N ASN A 121 -28.26 4.74 -3.80
CA ASN A 121 -28.70 3.42 -4.24
C ASN A 121 -27.76 2.79 -5.29
N GLU A 122 -26.85 3.58 -5.86
CA GLU A 122 -25.99 3.18 -6.97
C GLU A 122 -25.03 2.03 -6.60
N PHE A 123 -24.74 1.87 -5.31
CA PHE A 123 -23.82 0.86 -4.79
C PHE A 123 -24.50 -0.13 -3.82
N GLU A 124 -25.82 -0.12 -3.72
CA GLU A 124 -26.60 -0.95 -2.77
C GLU A 124 -26.34 -2.46 -2.97
N SER A 125 -26.07 -2.88 -4.20
CA SER A 125 -25.70 -4.27 -4.52
C SER A 125 -24.41 -4.75 -3.85
N PHE A 126 -23.62 -3.85 -3.25
CA PHE A 126 -22.43 -4.18 -2.48
C PHE A 126 -22.72 -4.57 -1.03
N GLU A 127 -23.90 -4.26 -0.51
CA GLU A 127 -24.25 -4.56 0.89
C GLU A 127 -24.18 -6.05 1.22
N GLU A 128 -24.61 -6.92 0.30
CA GLU A 128 -24.52 -8.38 0.49
C GLU A 128 -23.07 -8.87 0.54
N ILE A 129 -22.16 -8.18 -0.16
CA ILE A 129 -20.73 -8.49 -0.12
C ILE A 129 -20.14 -8.05 1.23
N LEU A 130 -20.55 -6.89 1.76
CA LEU A 130 -20.15 -6.46 3.10
C LEU A 130 -20.62 -7.43 4.19
N LYS A 131 -21.83 -7.99 4.08
CA LYS A 131 -22.31 -9.04 4.99
C LYS A 131 -21.43 -10.29 4.94
N LYS A 132 -20.94 -10.67 3.76
CA LYS A 132 -20.03 -11.80 3.62
C LYS A 132 -18.71 -11.54 4.35
N PHE A 133 -18.12 -10.36 4.17
CA PHE A 133 -16.88 -9.99 4.86
C PHE A 133 -17.04 -9.89 6.38
N HIS A 134 -18.20 -9.44 6.87
CA HIS A 134 -18.53 -9.44 8.30
C HIS A 134 -18.53 -10.88 8.87
N LYS A 135 -19.18 -11.83 8.19
CA LYS A 135 -19.16 -13.25 8.58
C LYS A 135 -17.78 -13.88 8.50
N GLU A 136 -17.02 -13.57 7.44
CA GLU A 136 -15.64 -14.08 7.29
C GLU A 136 -14.72 -13.58 8.42
N GLU A 137 -14.93 -12.38 8.95
CA GLU A 137 -14.16 -11.87 10.10
C GLU A 137 -14.50 -12.63 11.39
N LEU A 138 -15.78 -12.97 11.59
CA LEU A 138 -16.23 -13.80 12.72
C LEU A 138 -15.68 -15.23 12.66
N GLU A 139 -15.47 -15.77 11.45
CA GLU A 139 -15.01 -17.15 11.23
C GLU A 139 -13.48 -17.29 11.03
N GLU A 140 -12.76 -16.17 10.80
CA GLU A 140 -11.29 -16.14 10.74
C GLU A 140 -10.71 -16.31 12.16
N THR A 141 -10.56 -17.56 12.61
CA THR A 141 -9.79 -17.88 13.82
C THR A 141 -8.31 -17.53 13.62
N ASP A 142 -7.65 -17.05 14.68
CA ASP A 142 -6.21 -16.76 14.70
C ASP A 142 -5.36 -17.96 14.18
N SER A 143 -5.85 -19.21 14.29
CA SER A 143 -5.15 -20.40 13.79
C SER A 143 -5.09 -20.45 12.26
N LYS A 144 -6.19 -20.17 11.55
CA LYS A 144 -6.24 -20.14 10.08
C LYS A 144 -5.35 -19.04 9.51
N PHE A 145 -5.19 -17.94 10.25
CA PHE A 145 -4.28 -16.87 9.87
C PHE A 145 -2.82 -17.28 10.04
N LYS A 146 -2.45 -17.86 11.19
CA LYS A 146 -1.09 -18.37 11.42
C LYS A 146 -0.71 -19.42 10.40
N GLU A 147 -1.60 -20.35 10.07
CA GLU A 147 -1.39 -21.34 9.00
C GLU A 147 -1.15 -20.67 7.65
N ARG A 148 -2.00 -19.74 7.21
CA ARG A 148 -1.78 -19.01 5.94
C ARG A 148 -0.49 -18.20 5.90
N VAL A 149 -0.09 -17.60 7.03
CA VAL A 149 1.17 -16.85 7.12
C VAL A 149 2.35 -17.79 7.06
N VAL A 150 2.30 -18.92 7.77
CA VAL A 150 3.33 -19.97 7.71
C VAL A 150 3.42 -20.57 6.32
N ASP A 151 2.29 -20.82 5.65
CA ASP A 151 2.25 -21.33 4.27
C ASP A 151 2.77 -20.29 3.27
N LEU A 152 2.50 -19.00 3.49
CA LEU A 152 3.09 -17.92 2.71
C LEU A 152 4.62 -17.88 2.90
N PHE A 153 5.11 -17.95 4.14
CA PHE A 153 6.55 -18.00 4.41
C PHE A 153 7.20 -19.25 3.81
N LYS A 154 6.56 -20.43 3.92
CA LYS A 154 7.01 -21.66 3.28
C LYS A 154 7.03 -21.55 1.76
N SER A 155 5.97 -21.00 1.14
CA SER A 155 5.93 -20.84 -0.32
C SER A 155 6.98 -19.84 -0.83
N VAL A 156 7.35 -18.84 -0.02
CA VAL A 156 8.42 -17.90 -0.33
C VAL A 156 9.78 -18.55 -0.12
N GLU A 157 9.95 -19.34 0.94
CA GLU A 157 11.17 -20.10 1.24
C GLU A 157 11.43 -21.20 0.20
N GLU A 158 10.39 -21.91 -0.23
CA GLU A 158 10.39 -22.89 -1.31
C GLU A 158 10.75 -22.23 -2.64
N LYS A 159 10.15 -21.08 -2.99
CA LYS A 159 10.53 -20.32 -4.20
C LYS A 159 11.97 -19.79 -4.14
N LEU A 160 12.43 -19.36 -2.96
CA LEU A 160 13.82 -18.94 -2.75
C LEU A 160 14.80 -20.12 -2.83
N ASN A 161 14.39 -21.31 -2.40
CA ASN A 161 15.20 -22.52 -2.48
C ASN A 161 15.19 -23.13 -3.89
N GLU A 162 14.06 -23.11 -4.61
CA GLU A 162 14.00 -23.45 -6.04
C GLU A 162 14.87 -22.50 -6.88
N GLU A 163 14.90 -21.20 -6.57
CA GLU A 163 15.82 -20.25 -7.21
C GLU A 163 17.30 -20.51 -6.85
N LYS A 164 17.59 -21.05 -5.66
CA LYS A 164 18.95 -21.48 -5.27
C LYS A 164 19.34 -22.78 -5.97
N ASP A 165 18.43 -23.73 -6.14
CA ASP A 165 18.68 -24.99 -6.84
C ASP A 165 18.83 -24.77 -8.37
N LEU A 166 18.06 -23.83 -8.95
CA LEU A 166 18.25 -23.35 -10.32
C LEU A 166 19.57 -22.59 -10.53
N LYS A 167 20.11 -21.96 -9.47
CA LYS A 167 21.46 -21.34 -9.47
C LYS A 167 22.56 -22.37 -9.23
N ALA A 168 22.30 -23.45 -8.49
CA ALA A 168 23.22 -24.56 -8.28
C ALA A 168 23.43 -25.38 -9.57
N LEU A 169 22.40 -25.53 -10.41
CA LEU A 169 22.49 -26.19 -11.72
C LEU A 169 23.11 -25.32 -12.84
N LYS A 170 23.31 -24.01 -12.60
CA LYS A 170 23.92 -23.09 -13.58
C LYS A 170 25.41 -22.80 -13.35
N ASN A 171 26.03 -23.45 -12.38
CA ASN A 171 27.43 -23.22 -12.00
C ASN A 171 28.44 -24.23 -12.55
N GLU A 172 28.14 -24.86 -13.68
CA GLU A 172 29.19 -25.48 -14.52
C GLU A 172 29.09 -24.96 -15.95
N ARG A 173 29.71 -23.79 -16.16
CA ARG A 173 30.45 -23.34 -17.36
C ARG A 173 30.54 -21.81 -17.36
N LYS A 174 31.69 -21.29 -16.94
CA LYS A 174 32.32 -20.13 -17.62
C LYS A 174 33.36 -20.71 -18.60
N PRO A 175 33.70 -20.05 -19.72
CA PRO A 175 33.63 -18.60 -19.99
C PRO A 175 32.76 -18.29 -21.23
N VAL A 176 32.26 -17.07 -21.49
CA VAL A 176 32.97 -15.85 -21.91
C VAL A 176 32.04 -14.66 -21.61
N GLN A 177 32.64 -13.51 -21.30
CA GLN A 177 31.99 -12.23 -21.02
C GLN A 177 31.09 -11.78 -22.18
N ASP A 178 29.78 -11.75 -21.95
CA ASP A 178 28.92 -10.69 -22.48
C ASP A 178 28.30 -10.02 -21.25
N LEU A 179 28.94 -8.94 -20.79
CA LEU A 179 28.30 -8.07 -19.80
C LEU A 179 27.00 -7.54 -20.44
N PRO A 180 25.86 -7.57 -19.71
CA PRO A 180 24.62 -7.02 -20.21
C PRO A 180 24.81 -5.58 -20.72
N ILE A 181 24.13 -5.21 -21.82
CA ILE A 181 24.25 -3.90 -22.49
C ILE A 181 24.10 -2.71 -21.53
N TYR A 182 23.36 -2.87 -20.43
CA TYR A 182 23.19 -1.82 -19.44
C TYR A 182 24.44 -1.55 -18.59
N CYS A 183 25.39 -2.48 -18.50
CA CYS A 183 26.62 -2.32 -17.72
C CYS A 183 27.57 -1.28 -18.32
N SER A 184 27.50 -1.03 -19.63
CA SER A 184 28.31 -0.01 -20.31
C SER A 184 27.72 1.40 -20.22
N LYS A 185 26.48 1.55 -19.71
CA LYS A 185 25.83 2.86 -19.60
C LYS A 185 26.47 3.68 -18.49
N VAL A 186 26.63 4.98 -18.74
CA VAL A 186 27.29 5.90 -17.79
C VAL A 186 26.22 6.78 -17.16
N PRO A 187 25.88 6.59 -15.87
CA PRO A 187 25.01 7.51 -15.16
C PRO A 187 25.72 8.86 -14.98
N ASN A 188 24.99 9.93 -15.28
CA ASN A 188 25.42 11.31 -15.08
C ASN A 188 24.32 12.10 -14.38
N TYR A 189 24.69 13.06 -13.54
CA TYR A 189 23.73 13.91 -12.85
C TYR A 189 22.93 14.73 -13.85
N ASP A 190 21.62 14.83 -13.58
CA ASP A 190 20.77 15.79 -14.28
C ASP A 190 20.57 16.99 -13.36
N TYR A 191 21.02 18.17 -13.80
CA TYR A 191 21.13 19.39 -12.97
C TYR A 191 19.77 20.07 -12.72
N SER A 192 18.72 19.32 -12.36
CA SER A 192 17.50 19.93 -11.81
C SER A 192 17.76 20.36 -10.35
N GLN A 193 18.39 21.52 -10.18
CA GLN A 193 18.86 22.07 -8.90
C GLN A 193 17.73 22.48 -7.93
N LYS A 194 16.87 21.57 -7.48
CA LYS A 194 15.90 21.87 -6.41
C LYS A 194 15.80 20.84 -5.29
N ILE A 195 16.33 19.63 -5.49
CA ILE A 195 16.06 18.52 -4.57
C ILE A 195 17.37 17.81 -4.25
N ASN A 196 17.67 17.64 -2.96
CA ASN A 196 18.83 16.87 -2.51
C ASN A 196 18.48 15.36 -2.47
N PRO A 197 19.06 14.52 -3.34
CA PRO A 197 18.66 13.11 -3.47
C PRO A 197 18.94 12.28 -2.22
N LYS A 198 19.83 12.73 -1.33
CA LYS A 198 20.11 12.06 -0.06
C LYS A 198 18.88 11.93 0.85
N HIS A 199 17.89 12.81 0.71
CA HIS A 199 16.64 12.72 1.48
C HIS A 199 15.69 11.63 0.98
N TYR A 200 15.93 11.05 -0.20
CA TYR A 200 15.06 10.05 -0.84
C TYR A 200 15.68 8.66 -0.89
N LEU A 201 16.97 8.54 -0.55
CA LEU A 201 17.72 7.28 -0.57
C LEU A 201 17.85 6.75 0.86
N THR A 202 16.98 5.82 1.25
CA THR A 202 17.01 5.21 2.59
C THR A 202 17.93 3.98 2.68
N GLY A 203 18.26 3.37 1.54
CA GLY A 203 19.17 2.22 1.49
C GLY A 203 20.64 2.64 1.39
N GLU A 204 21.50 2.07 2.25
CA GLU A 204 22.95 2.31 2.26
C GLU A 204 23.60 2.06 0.89
N LEU A 205 23.24 0.96 0.23
CA LEU A 205 23.69 0.66 -1.13
C LEU A 205 23.26 1.73 -2.14
N SER A 206 22.06 2.30 -1.97
CA SER A 206 21.54 3.32 -2.89
C SER A 206 22.25 4.67 -2.70
N GLN A 207 22.55 5.04 -1.46
CA GLN A 207 23.38 6.21 -1.16
C GLN A 207 24.81 6.02 -1.69
N ASN A 208 25.39 4.83 -1.52
CA ASN A 208 26.72 4.50 -2.00
C ASN A 208 26.80 4.52 -3.52
N VAL A 209 25.82 3.95 -4.22
CA VAL A 209 25.72 4.03 -5.70
C VAL A 209 25.61 5.50 -6.12
N TYR A 210 24.70 6.28 -5.52
CA TYR A 210 24.54 7.70 -5.85
C TYR A 210 25.83 8.50 -5.66
N ASN A 211 26.52 8.34 -4.52
CA ASN A 211 27.78 9.05 -4.25
C ASN A 211 28.93 8.66 -5.21
N HIS A 212 28.83 7.52 -5.89
CA HIS A 212 29.82 7.04 -6.86
C HIS A 212 29.52 7.43 -8.31
N ILE A 213 28.34 8.03 -8.56
CA ILE A 213 28.00 8.59 -9.87
C ILE A 213 28.78 9.89 -10.05
N ASP A 214 29.59 9.96 -11.10
CA ASP A 214 30.41 11.13 -11.44
C ASP A 214 30.37 11.48 -12.94
N GLY A 215 29.56 10.77 -13.74
CA GLY A 215 29.48 10.95 -15.18
C GLY A 215 30.61 10.31 -15.99
N THR A 216 31.53 9.58 -15.35
CA THR A 216 32.67 8.90 -16.00
C THR A 216 32.66 7.39 -15.82
N LYS A 217 32.16 6.90 -14.68
CA LYS A 217 32.08 5.47 -14.38
C LYS A 217 30.81 4.85 -14.92
N SER A 218 30.94 3.73 -15.61
CA SER A 218 29.85 2.88 -16.06
C SER A 218 29.18 2.14 -14.90
N ILE A 219 27.95 1.65 -15.12
CA ILE A 219 27.24 0.82 -14.12
C ILE A 219 28.06 -0.43 -13.75
N GLY A 220 28.79 -1.01 -14.69
CA GLY A 220 29.72 -2.12 -14.44
C GLY A 220 30.80 -1.74 -13.43
N GLU A 221 31.51 -0.66 -13.68
CA GLU A 221 32.61 -0.19 -12.83
C GLU A 221 32.13 0.23 -11.43
N ILE A 222 30.94 0.84 -11.33
CA ILE A 222 30.31 1.16 -10.05
C ILE A 222 29.96 -0.12 -9.28
N SER A 223 29.48 -1.15 -9.98
CA SER A 223 29.13 -2.43 -9.39
C SER A 223 30.34 -3.20 -8.89
N GLU A 224 31.43 -3.22 -9.65
CA GLU A 224 32.69 -3.87 -9.26
C GLU A 224 33.30 -3.17 -8.04
N LYS A 225 33.30 -1.83 -8.01
CA LYS A 225 33.86 -1.07 -6.89
C LYS A 225 33.07 -1.23 -5.59
N LEU A 226 31.75 -1.41 -5.68
CA LEU A 226 30.86 -1.57 -4.53
C LEU A 226 30.66 -3.05 -4.13
N GLU A 227 31.35 -3.99 -4.78
CA GLU A 227 31.16 -5.44 -4.61
C GLU A 227 29.68 -5.86 -4.68
N ALA A 228 28.92 -5.13 -5.49
CA ALA A 228 27.47 -5.27 -5.61
C ALA A 228 27.12 -6.05 -6.89
N GLN A 229 25.90 -6.60 -6.93
CA GLN A 229 25.39 -7.22 -8.15
C GLN A 229 25.02 -6.14 -9.18
N HIS A 230 25.49 -6.31 -10.42
CA HIS A 230 25.23 -5.41 -11.56
C HIS A 230 23.76 -5.04 -11.72
N GLU A 231 22.87 -6.02 -11.54
CA GLU A 231 21.42 -5.85 -11.62
C GLU A 231 20.86 -4.93 -10.51
N LYS A 232 21.40 -5.02 -9.29
CA LYS A 232 20.99 -4.17 -8.17
C LYS A 232 21.42 -2.73 -8.41
N VAL A 233 22.65 -2.50 -8.87
CA VAL A 233 23.15 -1.16 -9.22
C VAL A 233 22.35 -0.57 -10.37
N TYR A 234 22.06 -1.36 -11.41
CA TYR A 234 21.21 -0.94 -12.53
C TYR A 234 19.79 -0.55 -12.08
N ASN A 235 19.15 -1.34 -11.21
CA ASN A 235 17.82 -1.03 -10.69
C ASN A 235 17.81 0.25 -9.83
N ILE A 236 18.87 0.49 -9.06
CA ILE A 236 19.06 1.74 -8.31
C ILE A 236 19.18 2.92 -9.28
N CYS A 237 20.03 2.82 -10.32
CA CYS A 237 20.16 3.83 -11.35
C CYS A 237 18.81 4.09 -12.06
N LYS A 238 18.05 3.04 -12.38
CA LYS A 238 16.71 3.16 -12.98
C LYS A 238 15.73 3.94 -12.09
N ASN A 239 15.78 3.74 -10.78
CA ASN A 239 14.96 4.49 -9.84
C ASN A 239 15.42 5.95 -9.74
N LEU A 240 16.73 6.21 -9.71
CA LEU A 240 17.28 7.56 -9.72
C LEU A 240 16.90 8.35 -10.99
N ILE A 241 16.79 7.68 -12.15
CA ILE A 241 16.28 8.28 -13.40
C ILE A 241 14.80 8.63 -13.28
N LYS A 242 13.97 7.72 -12.75
CA LYS A 242 12.54 7.99 -12.52
C LYS A 242 12.31 9.19 -11.61
N LEU A 243 13.21 9.40 -10.66
CA LEU A 243 13.20 10.52 -9.73
C LEU A 243 13.81 11.80 -10.34
N GLY A 244 14.33 11.75 -11.57
CA GLY A 244 14.91 12.90 -12.27
C GLY A 244 16.27 13.36 -11.72
N PHE A 245 16.98 12.49 -10.97
CA PHE A 245 18.26 12.83 -10.37
C PHE A 245 19.46 12.55 -11.29
N ILE A 246 19.34 11.53 -12.14
CA ILE A 246 20.39 11.14 -13.07
C ILE A 246 19.80 10.80 -14.43
N LYS A 247 20.64 10.84 -15.46
CA LYS A 247 20.37 10.32 -16.79
C LYS A 247 21.43 9.30 -17.18
N LEU A 248 21.09 8.33 -18.02
CA LEU A 248 22.07 7.41 -18.60
C LEU A 248 22.51 7.94 -19.96
N LEU A 249 23.82 8.05 -20.14
CA LEU A 249 24.47 8.24 -21.43
C LEU A 249 24.81 6.88 -22.05
#